data_AF-A0A381FAB3-F1
#
_entry.id   AF-A0A381FAB3-F1
#
_cell.length_a   1.000
_cell.length_b   1.000
_cell.length_c   1.000
_cell.angle_alpha   90.00
_cell.angle_beta   90.00
_cell.angle_gamma   90.00
#
_symmetry.space_group_name_H-M   'P 1'
#
loop_
_entity.id
_entity.type
_entity.pdbx_description
1 polymer ?
#
loop_
_entity_poly.entity_id
_entity_poly.type
_entity_poly.pdbx_seq_one_letter_code
_entity_poly.pdbx_strand_id
1 'polypeptide(L)'
;MPKFKKRINIDNATAFKLEYNDASGELKEKEFTSYKLMEQFHSRQEAFLYLDLRRFAKVEDKWYRFLKLRSPFVFQEELDFINKSFTE
;
A
#
# COMPACT_ATOMS: atom_id res chain seq x y z
N MET A 1 17.55 -27.38 1.50
CA MET A 1 17.61 -26.05 0.87
C MET A 1 16.24 -25.38 1.01
N PRO A 2 16.14 -24.17 1.58
CA PRO A 2 14.89 -23.43 1.58
C PRO A 2 14.49 -23.20 0.11
N LYS A 3 13.34 -23.73 -0.31
CA LYS A 3 12.82 -23.48 -1.66
C LYS A 3 12.74 -21.97 -1.86
N PHE A 4 13.40 -21.45 -2.90
CA PHE A 4 13.29 -20.03 -3.25
C PHE A 4 11.81 -19.70 -3.40
N LYS A 5 11.27 -18.92 -2.45
CA LYS A 5 9.90 -18.43 -2.54
C LYS A 5 9.83 -17.55 -3.79
N LYS A 6 8.86 -17.82 -4.66
CA LYS A 6 8.61 -16.99 -5.84
C LYS A 6 8.43 -15.55 -5.37
N ARG A 7 9.18 -14.61 -5.97
CA ARG A 7 9.07 -13.19 -5.64
C ARG A 7 7.67 -12.72 -6.04
N ILE A 8 7.02 -12.00 -5.14
CA ILE A 8 5.77 -11.30 -5.45
C ILE A 8 6.16 -10.06 -6.26
N ASN A 9 5.60 -9.92 -7.46
CA ASN A 9 5.83 -8.74 -8.29
C ASN A 9 4.54 -7.91 -8.37
N ILE A 10 4.62 -6.65 -7.96
CA ILE A 10 3.49 -5.71 -8.00
C ILE A 10 3.04 -5.40 -9.44
N ASP A 11 3.93 -5.56 -10.44
CA ASP A 11 3.56 -5.40 -11.85
C ASP A 11 2.51 -6.42 -12.31
N ASN A 12 2.41 -7.56 -11.61
CA ASN A 12 1.41 -8.59 -11.89
C ASN A 12 0.09 -8.35 -11.15
N ALA A 13 -0.08 -7.19 -10.50
CA ALA A 13 -1.28 -6.92 -9.71
C ALA A 13 -2.50 -6.71 -10.61
N THR A 14 -3.61 -7.37 -10.26
CA THR A 14 -4.88 -7.30 -10.99
C THR A 14 -5.88 -6.32 -10.38
N ALA A 15 -5.66 -5.95 -9.12
CA ALA A 15 -6.46 -4.96 -8.40
C ALA A 15 -5.63 -4.29 -7.31
N PHE A 16 -6.10 -3.13 -6.86
CA PHE A 16 -5.49 -2.33 -5.80
C PHE A 16 -6.55 -1.97 -4.78
N LYS A 17 -6.16 -1.84 -3.51
CA LYS A 17 -7.06 -1.44 -2.42
C LYS A 17 -6.38 -0.40 -1.54
N LEU A 18 -7.14 0.60 -1.13
CA LEU A 18 -6.70 1.65 -0.19
C LEU A 18 -7.58 1.62 1.05
N GLU A 19 -6.94 1.53 2.22
CA GLU A 19 -7.57 1.75 3.52
C GLU A 19 -7.25 3.17 4.00
N TYR A 20 -8.30 3.93 4.33
CA TYR A 20 -8.22 5.33 4.72
C TYR A 20 -9.26 5.64 5.80
N ASN A 21 -8.98 6.62 6.66
CA ASN A 21 -10.01 7.17 7.55
C ASN A 21 -10.76 8.28 6.84
N ASP A 22 -12.06 8.39 7.02
CA ASP A 22 -12.82 9.55 6.55
C ASP A 22 -12.88 10.69 7.56
N ALA A 23 -13.61 11.75 7.19
CA ALA A 23 -13.90 12.92 8.01
C ALA A 23 -14.41 12.62 9.43
N SER A 24 -15.08 11.48 9.60
CA SER A 24 -15.66 11.03 10.87
C SER A 24 -14.70 10.16 11.69
N GLY A 25 -13.50 9.87 11.14
CA GLY A 25 -12.53 8.96 11.74
C GLY A 25 -12.85 7.48 11.50
N GLU A 26 -13.86 7.16 10.68
CA GLU A 26 -14.19 5.78 10.35
C GLU A 26 -13.24 5.22 9.30
N LEU A 27 -12.74 4.00 9.54
CA LEU A 27 -11.94 3.26 8.59
C LEU A 27 -12.82 2.81 7.42
N LYS A 28 -12.44 3.25 6.21
CA LYS A 28 -13.04 2.83 4.95
C LYS A 28 -12.00 2.11 4.10
N GLU A 29 -12.49 1.24 3.23
CA GLU A 29 -11.68 0.60 2.21
C GLU A 29 -12.30 0.82 0.83
N LYS A 30 -11.44 0.97 -0.19
CA LYS A 30 -11.88 1.09 -1.58
C LYS A 30 -10.97 0.30 -2.50
N GLU A 31 -11.58 -0.50 -3.37
CA GLU A 31 -10.88 -1.25 -4.40
C GLU A 31 -10.86 -0.49 -5.74
N PHE A 32 -9.80 -0.73 -6.50
CA PHE A 32 -9.49 -0.07 -7.77
C PHE A 32 -8.96 -1.11 -8.75
N THR A 33 -9.28 -0.94 -10.03
CA THR A 33 -8.79 -1.81 -11.12
C THR A 33 -7.36 -1.49 -11.53
N SER A 34 -6.81 -0.34 -11.13
CA SER A 34 -5.42 0.04 -11.43
C SER A 34 -4.81 0.91 -10.35
N TYR A 35 -3.48 0.86 -10.26
CA TYR A 35 -2.69 1.69 -9.34
C TYR A 35 -2.92 3.19 -9.59
N LYS A 36 -2.99 3.59 -10.86
CA LYS A 36 -3.21 4.99 -11.25
C LYS A 36 -4.52 5.55 -10.68
N LEU A 37 -5.60 4.77 -10.73
CA LEU A 37 -6.90 5.19 -10.18
C LEU A 37 -6.86 5.33 -8.66
N MET A 38 -6.17 4.41 -7.98
CA MET A 38 -5.95 4.49 -6.53
C MET A 38 -5.19 5.76 -6.15
N GLU A 39 -4.09 6.07 -6.86
CA GLU A 39 -3.29 7.27 -6.59
C GLU A 39 -4.05 8.56 -6.89
N GLN A 40 -4.85 8.60 -7.97
CA GLN A 40 -5.72 9.75 -8.26
C GLN A 40 -6.80 9.94 -7.21
N PHE A 41 -7.33 8.84 -6.65
CA PHE A 41 -8.27 8.93 -5.55
C PHE A 41 -7.59 9.45 -4.29
N HIS A 42 -6.41 8.91 -3.94
CA HIS A 42 -5.60 9.33 -2.81
C HIS A 42 -5.20 10.80 -2.89
N SER A 43 -4.68 11.27 -4.03
CA SER A 43 -4.24 12.66 -4.19
C SER A 43 -5.38 13.68 -4.07
N ARG A 44 -6.62 13.26 -4.30
CA ARG A 44 -7.81 14.13 -4.07
C ARG A 44 -8.18 14.24 -2.60
N GLN A 45 -7.65 13.37 -1.75
CA GLN A 45 -7.92 13.37 -0.32
C GLN A 45 -6.97 14.31 0.47
N GLU A 46 -6.15 15.14 -0.21
CA GLU A 46 -5.18 16.05 0.41
C GLU A 46 -5.77 17.16 1.30
N ALA A 47 -7.10 17.30 1.38
CA ALA A 47 -7.70 18.04 2.47
C ALA A 47 -7.66 17.14 3.72
N PHE A 48 -6.95 17.58 4.77
CA PHE A 48 -6.77 17.09 6.16
C PHE A 48 -7.70 16.03 6.80
N LEU A 49 -8.79 15.62 6.16
CA LEU A 49 -9.80 14.66 6.59
C LEU A 49 -9.45 13.19 6.34
N TYR A 50 -8.45 12.88 5.52
CA TYR A 50 -8.15 11.50 5.14
C TYR A 50 -6.68 11.14 5.37
N LEU A 51 -6.43 10.33 6.40
CA LEU A 51 -5.12 9.71 6.62
C LEU A 51 -5.04 8.42 5.82
N ASP A 52 -4.10 8.36 4.88
CA ASP A 52 -3.73 7.14 4.18
C ASP A 52 -3.04 6.19 5.15
N LEU A 53 -3.66 5.04 5.42
CA LEU A 53 -3.15 4.09 6.40
C LEU A 53 -2.41 2.93 5.73
N ARG A 54 -3.07 2.25 4.78
CA ARG A 54 -2.55 1.01 4.20
C ARG A 54 -2.95 0.87 2.74
N ARG A 55 -2.00 0.44 1.92
CA ARG A 55 -2.17 0.18 0.48
C ARG A 55 -1.96 -1.31 0.21
N PHE A 56 -2.76 -1.87 -0.67
CA PHE A 56 -2.69 -3.29 -1.05
C PHE A 56 -2.76 -3.49 -2.55
N ALA A 57 -2.08 -4.52 -3.03
CA ALA A 57 -2.12 -4.99 -4.40
C ALA A 57 -2.52 -6.47 -4.43
N LYS A 58 -3.42 -6.85 -5.34
CA LYS A 58 -3.88 -8.22 -5.50
C LYS A 58 -3.01 -8.93 -6.54
N VAL A 59 -2.21 -9.90 -6.12
CA VAL A 59 -1.34 -10.71 -7.00
C VAL A 59 -1.67 -12.19 -6.77
N GLU A 60 -1.92 -12.95 -7.84
CA GLU A 60 -2.28 -14.39 -7.73
C GLU A 60 -3.41 -14.64 -6.71
N ASP A 61 -4.47 -13.83 -6.80
CA ASP A 61 -5.65 -13.83 -5.91
C ASP A 61 -5.40 -13.56 -4.42
N LYS A 62 -4.21 -13.07 -4.05
CA LYS A 62 -3.88 -12.68 -2.69
C LYS A 62 -3.60 -11.19 -2.60
N TRP A 63 -4.10 -10.57 -1.53
CA TRP A 63 -3.81 -9.18 -1.20
C TRP A 63 -2.48 -9.06 -0.46
N TYR A 64 -1.59 -8.22 -0.98
CA TYR A 64 -0.30 -7.91 -0.37
C TYR A 64 -0.24 -6.43 -0.03
N ARG A 65 0.06 -6.12 1.23
CA ARG A 65 0.31 -4.74 1.67
C ARG A 65 1.62 -4.24 1.06
N PHE A 66 1.64 -3.02 0.56
CA PHE A 66 2.85 -2.42 0.00
C PHE A 66 2.99 -0.95 0.42
N LEU A 67 4.20 -0.41 0.28
CA LEU A 67 4.51 1.00 0.53
C LEU A 67 5.07 1.63 -0.74
N LYS A 68 4.64 2.85 -1.04
CA LYS A 68 5.27 3.67 -2.08
C LYS A 68 6.44 4.42 -1.47
N LEU A 69 7.66 4.06 -1.86
CA LEU A 69 8.84 4.83 -1.46
C LEU A 69 8.94 6.11 -2.30
N ARG A 70 9.30 7.23 -1.68
CA ARG A 70 9.56 8.51 -2.38
C ARG A 70 10.82 8.44 -3.24
N SER A 71 11.77 7.59 -2.84
CA SER A 71 13.03 7.33 -3.53
C SER A 71 13.28 5.81 -3.54
N PRO A 72 13.84 5.25 -4.61
CA PRO A 72 14.26 3.85 -4.62
C PRO A 72 15.45 3.59 -3.68
N PHE A 73 16.17 4.64 -3.30
CA PHE A 73 17.23 4.59 -2.29
C PHE A 73 16.67 5.08 -0.95
N VAL A 74 16.80 4.24 0.08
CA VAL A 74 16.41 4.54 1.46
C VAL A 74 17.59 4.30 2.38
N PHE A 75 17.71 5.11 3.44
CA PHE A 75 18.67 4.85 4.51
C PHE A 75 18.22 3.62 5.32
N GLN A 76 19.17 2.96 5.97
CA GLN A 76 18.88 1.77 6.78
C GLN A 76 17.87 2.06 7.90
N GLU A 77 18.00 3.20 8.59
CA GLU A 77 17.09 3.61 9.67
C GLU A 77 15.63 3.72 9.20
N GLU A 78 15.41 4.23 7.98
CA GLU A 78 14.08 4.31 7.37
C GLU A 78 13.52 2.92 7.07
N LEU A 79 14.36 1.98 6.63
CA LEU A 79 13.95 0.60 6.40
C LEU A 79 13.55 -0.10 7.71
N ASP A 80 14.28 0.15 8.79
CA ASP A 80 13.98 -0.41 10.11
C ASP A 80 12.65 0.14 10.66
N PHE A 81 12.40 1.44 10.48
CA PHE A 81 11.11 2.05 10.82
C PHE A 81 9.95 1.46 10.00
N ILE A 82 10.14 1.27 8.69
CA ILE A 82 9.15 0.64 7.82
C ILE A 82 8.86 -0.78 8.30
N ASN A 83 9.89 -1.59 8.56
CA ASN A 83 9.73 -2.97 9.01
C ASN A 83 8.95 -3.07 10.33
N LYS A 84 9.23 -2.17 11.28
CA LYS A 84 8.46 -2.06 12.51
C LYS A 84 6.98 -1.78 12.22
N SER A 85 6.68 -0.83 11.34
CA SER A 85 5.33 -0.42 10.95
C SER A 85 4.50 -1.51 10.20
N PHE A 86 5.17 -2.54 9.68
CA PHE A 86 4.52 -3.70 9.05
C PHE A 86 4.36 -4.90 10.00
N THR A 87 5.13 -4.94 11.09
CA THR A 87 5.16 -6.06 12.05
C THR A 87 4.28 -5.78 13.27
N GLU A 88 4.15 -4.51 13.65
CA GLU A 88 3.18 -4.00 14.65
C GLU A 88 1.81 -3.72 14.01
#